data_AF-A0A3N0YRZ9-F1
#
_entry.id   AF-A0A3N0YRZ9-F1
#
_cell.length_a   1.000
_cell.length_b   1.000
_cell.length_c   1.000
_cell.angle_alpha   90.00
_cell.angle_beta   90.00
_cell.angle_gamma   90.00
#
_symmetry.space_group_name_H-M   'P 1'
#
loop_
_entity.id
_entity.type
_entity.pdbx_description
1 polymer ?
#
loop_
_entity_poly.entity_id
_entity_poly.type
_entity_poly.pdbx_seq_one_letter_code
_entity_poly.pdbx_strand_id
1 'polypeptide(L)'
;MQSTNSEYGWRRVVHGGIDGFSSKIMFLKTSNNNRVSTLLHCFLETVHVYGLPHCVRSDRGGENVDVARFVLDRGPDRKSYITGKSVNNQRIERLWRHLWCSVIHIHICYAAFRHLEDIGPLDPNNEVHITCLHFVMLPRLNWHLKFFADTWDRHPLSSEGYRSPQQLWVAGLLVAPKQLPEAV
;
A
#
# COMPACT_ATOMS: atom_id res chain seq x y z
N MET A 1 8.52 4.72 7.04
CA MET A 1 7.44 4.18 6.17
C MET A 1 8.05 3.62 4.89
N GLN A 2 7.57 2.49 4.39
CA GLN A 2 7.90 1.93 3.06
C GLN A 2 6.65 2.02 2.17
N SER A 3 6.76 2.52 0.94
CA SER A 3 5.64 2.58 -0.01
C SER A 3 6.03 2.02 -1.38
N THR A 4 5.16 1.20 -1.95
CA THR A 4 5.29 0.67 -3.32
C THR A 4 3.88 0.42 -3.91
N ASN A 5 3.82 0.26 -5.23
CA ASN A 5 2.68 -0.27 -5.95
C ASN A 5 2.91 -1.75 -6.35
N SER A 6 1.85 -2.44 -6.74
CA SER A 6 1.90 -3.78 -7.34
C SER A 6 0.81 -3.92 -8.40
N GLU A 7 1.22 -4.23 -9.63
CA GLU A 7 0.31 -4.40 -10.78
C GLU A 7 -0.19 -5.85 -10.89
N TYR A 8 -1.47 -6.05 -11.22
CA TYR A 8 -2.06 -7.41 -11.32
C TYR A 8 -3.20 -7.52 -12.35
N GLY A 9 -2.83 -7.56 -13.63
CA GLY A 9 -3.76 -7.82 -14.74
C GLY A 9 -4.88 -6.78 -14.90
N TRP A 10 -5.47 -6.73 -16.10
CA TRP A 10 -6.59 -5.82 -16.44
C TRP A 10 -6.39 -4.37 -15.96
N ARG A 11 -5.15 -3.86 -16.04
CA ARG A 11 -4.77 -2.47 -15.70
C ARG A 11 -5.15 -2.04 -14.27
N ARG A 12 -5.05 -2.96 -13.31
CA ARG A 12 -5.27 -2.66 -11.89
C ARG A 12 -3.95 -2.61 -11.14
N VAL A 13 -3.90 -1.69 -10.17
CA VAL A 13 -2.72 -1.43 -9.34
C VAL A 13 -3.14 -1.37 -7.89
N VAL A 14 -2.48 -2.13 -7.03
CA VAL A 14 -2.58 -1.99 -5.57
C VAL A 14 -1.47 -1.07 -5.09
N HIS A 15 -1.83 0.02 -4.44
CA HIS A 15 -0.91 0.92 -3.75
C HIS A 15 -0.83 0.51 -2.29
N GLY A 16 0.37 0.27 -1.78
CA GLY A 16 0.61 -0.18 -0.41
C GLY A 16 1.65 0.68 0.30
N GLY A 17 1.40 0.98 1.56
CA GLY A 17 2.30 1.68 2.45
C GLY A 17 2.32 1.03 3.82
N ILE A 18 3.51 0.75 4.36
CA ILE A 18 3.68 0.16 5.70
C ILE A 18 4.60 0.98 6.57
N ASP A 19 4.41 0.90 7.88
CA ASP A 19 5.41 1.37 8.82
C ASP A 19 6.62 0.43 8.87
N GLY A 20 7.81 1.01 8.85
CA GLY A 20 9.07 0.26 8.75
C GLY A 20 9.47 -0.41 10.06
N PHE A 21 8.97 0.07 11.19
CA PHE A 21 9.24 -0.48 12.51
C PHE A 21 8.22 -1.55 12.88
N SER A 22 6.94 -1.20 12.86
CA SER A 22 5.84 -2.05 13.34
C SER A 22 5.27 -3.03 12.30
N SER A 23 5.59 -2.86 11.02
CA SER A 23 4.88 -3.50 9.90
C SER A 23 3.38 -3.19 9.82
N LYS A 24 2.89 -2.16 10.53
CA LYS A 24 1.50 -1.72 10.44
C LYS A 24 1.20 -1.23 9.04
N ILE A 25 0.03 -1.57 8.50
CA ILE A 25 -0.39 -1.07 7.19
C ILE A 25 -0.90 0.36 7.37
N MET A 26 -0.29 1.28 6.65
CA MET A 26 -0.58 2.72 6.71
C MET A 26 -1.59 3.11 5.62
N PHE A 27 -1.49 2.48 4.45
CA PHE A 27 -2.53 2.47 3.42
C PHE A 27 -2.43 1.20 2.58
N LEU A 28 -3.57 0.75 2.05
CA LEU A 28 -3.65 -0.34 1.08
C LEU A 28 -4.89 -0.14 0.21
N LYS A 29 -4.71 0.22 -1.06
CA LYS A 29 -5.81 0.67 -1.95
C LYS A 29 -5.61 0.19 -3.38
N THR A 30 -6.66 -0.31 -4.01
CA THR A 30 -6.65 -0.63 -5.44
C THR A 30 -7.16 0.55 -6.26
N SER A 31 -6.51 0.80 -7.39
CA SER A 31 -6.92 1.77 -8.40
C SER A 31 -6.82 1.16 -9.82
N ASN A 32 -7.40 1.86 -10.79
CA ASN A 32 -7.35 1.53 -12.22
C ASN A 32 -6.21 2.24 -12.98
N ASN A 33 -5.29 2.90 -12.27
CA ASN A 33 -4.20 3.63 -12.90
C ASN A 33 -2.96 3.65 -12.02
N ASN A 34 -1.80 3.72 -12.64
CA ASN A 34 -0.52 3.80 -11.95
C ASN A 34 0.01 5.24 -11.83
N ARG A 35 -0.89 6.23 -11.68
CA ARG A 35 -0.46 7.63 -11.65
C ARG A 35 0.23 7.99 -10.34
N VAL A 36 1.32 8.75 -10.44
CA VAL A 36 2.03 9.39 -9.31
C VAL A 36 1.07 10.13 -8.36
N SER A 37 0.07 10.81 -8.92
CA SER A 37 -0.93 11.57 -8.17
C SER A 37 -1.79 10.68 -7.27
N THR A 38 -2.09 9.46 -7.70
CA THR A 38 -2.91 8.50 -6.94
C THR A 38 -2.13 7.99 -5.74
N LEU A 39 -0.84 7.70 -5.92
CA LEU A 39 0.02 7.28 -4.81
C LEU A 39 0.26 8.43 -3.82
N LEU A 40 0.50 9.65 -4.31
CA LEU A 40 0.59 10.84 -3.45
C LEU A 40 -0.69 11.05 -2.65
N HIS A 41 -1.87 10.90 -3.26
CA HIS A 41 -3.15 11.03 -2.56
C HIS A 41 -3.27 10.02 -1.42
N CYS A 42 -2.98 8.74 -1.66
CA CYS A 42 -2.96 7.71 -0.62
C CYS A 42 -1.99 8.08 0.51
N PHE A 43 -0.81 8.59 0.17
CA PHE A 43 0.17 9.03 1.15
C PHE A 43 -0.33 10.22 1.99
N LEU A 44 -0.96 11.22 1.38
CA LEU A 44 -1.50 12.38 2.10
C LEU A 44 -2.67 12.00 3.02
N GLU A 45 -3.55 11.10 2.58
CA GLU A 45 -4.62 10.52 3.43
C GLU A 45 -4.00 9.87 4.69
N THR A 46 -2.94 9.09 4.51
CA THR A 46 -2.21 8.48 5.63
C THR A 46 -1.57 9.50 6.54
N VAL A 47 -0.92 10.54 5.99
CA VAL A 47 -0.30 11.60 6.80
C VAL A 47 -1.35 12.34 7.62
N HIS A 48 -2.56 12.54 7.07
CA HIS A 48 -3.67 13.14 7.80
C HIS A 48 -4.14 12.27 8.97
N VAL A 49 -4.18 10.95 8.81
CA VAL A 49 -4.64 10.01 9.85
C VAL A 49 -3.58 9.72 10.92
N TYR A 50 -2.33 9.52 10.52
CA TYR A 50 -1.26 9.01 11.39
C TYR A 50 -0.14 10.01 11.66
N GLY A 51 -0.16 11.17 11.02
CA GLY A 51 0.92 12.15 11.06
C GLY A 51 2.01 11.89 10.02
N LEU A 52 2.93 12.86 9.90
CA LEU A 52 4.03 12.78 8.94
C LEU A 52 5.09 11.76 9.41
N PRO A 53 5.50 10.80 8.57
CA PRO A 53 6.57 9.88 8.93
C PRO A 53 7.92 10.61 8.98
N HIS A 54 8.77 10.23 9.93
CA HIS A 54 10.15 10.75 10.03
C HIS A 54 10.99 10.44 8.78
N CYS A 55 10.76 9.29 8.15
CA CYS A 55 11.48 8.88 6.96
C CYS A 55 10.59 8.02 6.06
N VAL A 56 10.62 8.28 4.76
CA VAL A 56 9.96 7.48 3.72
C VAL A 56 11.01 6.77 2.90
N ARG A 57 10.77 5.48 2.62
CA ARG A 57 11.60 4.66 1.75
C ARG A 57 10.77 4.13 0.58
N SER A 58 11.30 4.24 -0.63
CA SER A 58 10.74 3.61 -1.82
C SER A 58 11.83 2.92 -2.64
N ASP A 59 11.41 2.15 -3.63
CA ASP A 59 12.27 1.75 -4.74
C ASP A 59 12.50 2.93 -5.71
N ARG A 60 13.22 2.67 -6.80
CA ARG A 60 13.52 3.65 -7.85
C ARG A 60 12.38 3.77 -8.89
N GLY A 61 11.14 3.61 -8.47
CA GLY A 61 9.97 3.73 -9.34
C GLY A 61 9.58 5.20 -9.61
N GLY A 62 9.13 5.48 -10.83
CA GLY A 62 8.66 6.81 -11.24
C GLY A 62 7.36 7.22 -10.52
N GLU A 63 6.56 6.26 -10.08
CA GLU A 63 5.33 6.45 -9.32
C GLU A 63 5.54 7.13 -7.97
N ASN A 64 6.74 7.04 -7.40
CA ASN A 64 7.07 7.58 -6.08
C ASN A 64 7.60 9.02 -6.12
N VAL A 65 7.78 9.60 -7.32
CA VAL A 65 8.43 10.92 -7.50
C VAL A 65 7.71 12.03 -6.74
N ASP A 66 6.38 12.05 -6.77
CA ASP A 66 5.59 13.08 -6.10
C ASP A 66 5.65 12.96 -4.57
N VAL A 67 5.70 11.73 -4.04
CA VAL A 67 5.90 11.48 -2.60
C VAL A 67 7.31 11.92 -2.19
N ALA A 68 8.32 11.59 -2.99
CA ALA A 68 9.70 12.02 -2.75
C ALA A 68 9.81 13.54 -2.71
N ARG A 69 9.22 14.22 -3.71
CA ARG A 69 9.19 15.70 -3.77
C ARG A 69 8.52 16.29 -2.55
N PHE A 70 7.34 15.80 -2.19
CA PHE A 70 6.60 16.29 -1.03
C PHE A 70 7.37 16.15 0.29
N VAL A 71 8.06 15.03 0.49
CA VAL A 71 8.85 14.77 1.71
C VAL A 71 10.11 15.62 1.74
N LEU A 72 10.80 15.78 0.60
CA LEU A 72 12.02 16.59 0.49
C LEU A 72 11.74 18.09 0.64
N ASP A 73 10.61 18.59 0.11
CA ASP A 73 10.22 20.01 0.22
C ASP A 73 9.91 20.42 1.67
N ARG A 74 9.63 19.47 2.57
CA ARG A 74 9.29 19.72 3.99
C ARG A 74 10.46 19.64 4.96
N GLY A 75 11.65 19.22 4.53
CA GLY A 75 12.78 19.10 5.44
C GLY A 75 14.11 19.00 4.70
N PRO A 76 15.08 19.90 4.99
CA PRO A 76 16.41 19.89 4.36
C PRO A 76 17.28 18.70 4.79
N ASP A 77 16.81 17.89 5.74
CA ASP A 77 17.52 16.72 6.22
C ASP A 77 17.55 15.62 5.16
N ARG A 78 18.76 15.33 4.69
CA ARG A 78 19.09 14.29 3.69
C ARG A 78 18.66 12.86 4.05
N LYS A 79 17.98 12.66 5.19
CA LYS A 79 17.49 11.37 5.68
C LYS A 79 15.96 11.25 5.68
N SER A 80 15.23 12.28 5.25
CA SER A 80 13.76 12.27 5.17
C SER A 80 13.24 11.31 4.10
N TYR A 81 13.99 11.13 3.00
CA TYR A 81 13.66 10.21 1.92
C TYR A 81 14.83 9.28 1.58
N ILE A 82 14.58 7.97 1.50
CA ILE A 82 15.58 6.96 1.15
C ILE A 82 15.13 6.20 -0.09
N THR A 83 15.85 6.38 -1.19
CA THR A 83 15.68 5.55 -2.38
C THR A 83 16.71 4.41 -2.35
N GLY A 84 16.27 3.16 -2.47
CA GLY A 84 17.19 2.03 -2.43
C GLY A 84 16.73 0.80 -3.21
N LYS A 85 17.60 -0.22 -3.25
CA LYS A 85 17.27 -1.51 -3.88
C LYS A 85 16.07 -2.17 -3.18
N SER A 86 15.25 -2.86 -3.95
CA SER A 86 14.05 -3.59 -3.49
C SER A 86 14.36 -4.62 -2.40
N VAL A 87 15.54 -5.24 -2.40
CA VAL A 87 15.99 -6.25 -1.42
C VAL A 87 15.96 -5.81 0.05
N ASN A 88 15.93 -4.50 0.30
CA ASN A 88 15.83 -3.92 1.65
C ASN A 88 14.38 -3.57 2.05
N ASN A 89 13.41 -3.74 1.14
CA ASN A 89 11.98 -3.54 1.35
C ASN A 89 11.31 -4.85 1.81
N GLN A 90 12.02 -5.67 2.60
CA GLN A 90 11.58 -7.03 2.96
C GLN A 90 10.21 -7.07 3.66
N ARG A 91 9.88 -6.04 4.46
CA ARG A 91 8.60 -5.97 5.18
C ARG A 91 7.42 -5.76 4.20
N ILE A 92 7.55 -4.86 3.22
CA ILE A 92 6.49 -4.66 2.23
C ILE A 92 6.41 -5.84 1.25
N GLU A 93 7.54 -6.47 0.90
CA GLU A 93 7.54 -7.71 0.12
C GLU A 93 6.86 -8.87 0.85
N ARG A 94 7.06 -8.98 2.17
CA ARG A 94 6.33 -9.95 3.00
C ARG A 94 4.84 -9.64 2.99
N LEU A 95 4.44 -8.38 3.22
CA LEU A 95 3.04 -7.97 3.10
C LEU A 95 2.45 -8.40 1.75
N TRP A 96 3.15 -8.14 0.65
CA TRP A 96 2.69 -8.55 -0.69
C TRP A 96 2.49 -10.06 -0.77
N ARG A 97 3.45 -10.88 -0.33
CA ARG A 97 3.26 -12.34 -0.29
C ARG A 97 2.02 -12.76 0.49
N HIS A 98 1.81 -12.18 1.68
CA HIS A 98 0.63 -12.47 2.49
C HIS A 98 -0.66 -12.00 1.84
N LEU A 99 -0.66 -10.84 1.18
CA LEU A 99 -1.81 -10.32 0.45
C LEU A 99 -2.20 -11.28 -0.69
N TRP A 100 -1.22 -11.72 -1.48
CA TRP A 100 -1.44 -12.65 -2.59
C TRP A 100 -1.89 -14.04 -2.11
N CYS A 101 -1.37 -14.53 -0.98
CA CYS A 101 -1.79 -15.82 -0.41
C CYS A 101 -3.14 -15.76 0.33
N SER A 102 -3.45 -14.67 1.02
CA SER A 102 -4.61 -14.59 1.93
C SER A 102 -5.86 -14.06 1.25
N VAL A 103 -5.73 -13.20 0.23
CA VAL A 103 -6.90 -12.66 -0.48
C VAL A 103 -7.32 -13.66 -1.56
N ILE A 104 -7.90 -14.76 -1.09
CA ILE A 104 -8.62 -15.76 -1.90
C ILE A 104 -9.60 -15.07 -2.87
N HIS A 105 -10.17 -13.91 -2.51
CA HIS A 105 -11.02 -13.12 -3.40
C HIS A 105 -10.29 -12.51 -4.61
N ILE A 106 -9.02 -12.09 -4.50
CA ILE A 106 -8.25 -11.63 -5.67
C ILE A 106 -7.99 -12.81 -6.59
N HIS A 107 -7.70 -13.99 -6.03
CA HIS A 107 -7.48 -15.20 -6.81
C HIS A 107 -8.77 -15.76 -7.45
N ILE A 108 -9.90 -15.70 -6.75
CA ILE A 108 -11.23 -16.06 -7.30
C ILE A 108 -11.65 -15.05 -8.37
N CYS A 109 -11.46 -13.76 -8.13
CA CYS A 109 -11.73 -12.73 -9.14
C CYS A 109 -10.82 -12.92 -10.35
N TYR A 110 -9.53 -13.19 -10.14
CA TYR A 110 -8.59 -13.51 -11.20
C TYR A 110 -9.05 -14.73 -11.99
N ALA A 111 -9.37 -15.85 -11.33
CA ALA A 111 -9.86 -17.06 -11.98
C ALA A 111 -11.17 -16.82 -12.73
N ALA A 112 -12.10 -16.06 -12.17
CA ALA A 112 -13.35 -15.69 -12.84
C ALA A 112 -13.10 -14.82 -14.08
N PHE A 113 -12.17 -13.86 -14.03
CA PHE A 113 -11.86 -13.01 -15.19
C PHE A 113 -11.10 -13.76 -16.25
N ARG A 114 -10.17 -14.64 -15.89
CA ARG A 114 -9.53 -15.57 -16.83
C ARG A 114 -10.57 -16.45 -17.51
N HIS A 115 -11.52 -16.99 -16.74
CA HIS A 115 -12.61 -17.75 -17.32
C HIS A 115 -13.47 -16.91 -18.29
N LEU A 116 -13.80 -15.66 -17.92
CA LEU A 116 -14.52 -14.74 -18.80
C LEU A 116 -13.72 -14.32 -20.05
N GLU A 117 -12.39 -14.30 -20.01
CA GLU A 117 -11.55 -14.17 -21.20
C GLU A 117 -11.64 -15.41 -22.06
N ASP A 118 -11.49 -16.59 -21.45
CA ASP A 118 -11.48 -17.88 -22.14
C ASP A 118 -12.81 -18.16 -22.86
N ILE A 119 -13.94 -17.76 -22.27
CA ILE A 119 -15.26 -17.92 -22.89
C ILE A 119 -15.65 -16.76 -23.84
N GLY A 120 -14.80 -15.73 -23.97
CA GLY A 120 -14.97 -14.60 -24.90
C GLY A 120 -15.72 -13.32 -24.47
N PRO A 121 -16.54 -13.23 -23.39
CA PRO A 121 -17.22 -12.00 -23.01
C PRO A 121 -16.30 -10.91 -22.42
N LEU A 122 -15.08 -11.23 -22.00
CA LEU A 122 -14.11 -10.23 -21.53
C LEU A 122 -12.94 -10.11 -22.50
N ASP A 123 -12.82 -8.93 -23.14
CA ASP A 123 -11.68 -8.59 -23.98
C ASP A 123 -10.81 -7.54 -23.24
N PRO A 124 -9.56 -7.87 -22.88
CA PRO A 124 -8.65 -6.94 -22.20
C PRO A 124 -8.26 -5.71 -23.01
N ASN A 125 -8.42 -5.77 -24.34
CA ASN A 125 -8.15 -4.66 -25.25
C ASN A 125 -9.38 -3.76 -25.43
N ASN A 126 -10.55 -4.19 -24.97
CA ASN A 126 -11.78 -3.41 -25.04
C ASN A 126 -11.96 -2.53 -23.80
N GLU A 127 -11.87 -1.22 -23.99
CA GLU A 127 -11.98 -0.23 -22.91
C GLU A 127 -13.33 -0.29 -22.17
N VAL A 128 -14.43 -0.63 -22.86
CA VAL A 128 -15.75 -0.76 -22.23
C VAL A 128 -15.76 -1.94 -21.28
N HIS A 129 -15.19 -3.07 -21.69
CA HIS A 129 -15.15 -4.29 -20.89
C HIS A 129 -14.30 -4.07 -19.64
N ILE A 130 -13.13 -3.43 -19.79
CA ILE A 130 -12.27 -3.05 -18.67
C ILE A 130 -12.95 -2.05 -17.74
N THR A 131 -13.65 -1.04 -18.28
CA THR A 131 -14.36 -0.05 -17.47
C THR A 131 -15.49 -0.68 -16.66
N CYS A 132 -16.30 -1.55 -17.28
CA CYS A 132 -17.36 -2.30 -16.60
C CYS A 132 -16.78 -3.20 -15.49
N LEU A 133 -15.68 -3.89 -15.80
CA LEU A 133 -14.96 -4.71 -14.83
C LEU A 133 -14.50 -3.87 -13.64
N HIS A 134 -13.88 -2.72 -13.89
CA HIS A 134 -13.42 -1.81 -12.85
C HIS A 134 -14.56 -1.26 -12.00
N PHE A 135 -15.65 -0.85 -12.63
CA PHE A 135 -16.84 -0.32 -11.93
C PHE A 135 -17.39 -1.33 -10.91
N VAL A 136 -17.50 -2.59 -11.32
CA VAL A 136 -18.05 -3.65 -10.49
C VAL A 136 -17.05 -4.13 -9.42
N MET A 137 -15.76 -4.19 -9.76
CA MET A 137 -14.78 -4.90 -8.95
C MET A 137 -13.93 -4.00 -8.05
N LEU A 138 -13.62 -2.77 -8.46
CA LEU A 138 -12.80 -1.87 -7.64
C LEU A 138 -13.38 -1.63 -6.25
N PRO A 139 -14.70 -1.38 -6.06
CA PRO A 139 -15.25 -1.20 -4.72
C PRO A 139 -15.10 -2.45 -3.85
N ARG A 140 -15.33 -3.64 -4.44
CA ARG A 140 -15.24 -4.93 -3.74
C ARG A 140 -13.80 -5.24 -3.33
N LEU A 141 -12.85 -5.04 -4.25
CA LEU A 141 -11.43 -5.23 -3.98
C LEU A 141 -10.96 -4.29 -2.87
N ASN A 142 -11.33 -3.01 -2.91
CA ASN A 142 -11.00 -2.07 -1.83
C ASN A 142 -11.62 -2.47 -0.48
N TRP A 143 -12.84 -3.01 -0.47
CA TRP A 143 -13.46 -3.53 0.75
C TRP A 143 -12.66 -4.71 1.33
N HIS A 144 -12.26 -5.67 0.48
CA HIS A 144 -11.43 -6.80 0.90
C HIS A 144 -10.04 -6.36 1.36
N LEU A 145 -9.41 -5.40 0.68
CA LEU A 145 -8.12 -4.84 1.11
C LEU A 145 -8.22 -4.18 2.49
N LYS A 146 -9.31 -3.45 2.75
CA LYS A 146 -9.58 -2.87 4.06
C LYS A 146 -9.72 -3.94 5.14
N PHE A 147 -10.54 -4.97 4.87
CA PHE A 147 -10.70 -6.10 5.79
C PHE A 147 -9.38 -6.83 6.06
N PHE A 148 -8.57 -7.02 5.02
CA PHE A 148 -7.23 -7.59 5.15
C PHE A 148 -6.33 -6.71 6.01
N ALA A 149 -6.33 -5.39 5.80
CA ALA A 149 -5.54 -4.46 6.59
C ALA A 149 -5.93 -4.47 8.08
N ASP A 150 -7.23 -4.50 8.38
CA ASP A 150 -7.73 -4.59 9.75
C ASP A 150 -7.33 -5.92 10.43
N THR A 151 -7.32 -7.01 9.66
CA THR A 151 -6.88 -8.33 10.15
C THR A 151 -5.38 -8.36 10.37
N TRP A 152 -4.62 -7.78 9.44
CA TRP A 152 -3.16 -7.67 9.51
C TRP A 152 -2.74 -6.86 10.72
N ASP A 153 -3.42 -5.77 11.06
CA ASP A 153 -2.99 -4.96 12.20
C ASP A 153 -3.09 -5.70 13.55
N ARG A 154 -3.90 -6.77 13.60
CA ARG A 154 -4.15 -7.57 14.81
C ARG A 154 -3.43 -8.91 14.84
N HIS A 155 -2.87 -9.36 13.71
CA HIS A 155 -2.19 -10.66 13.68
C HIS A 155 -0.86 -10.61 14.44
N PRO A 156 -0.49 -11.68 15.17
CA PRO A 156 0.78 -11.74 15.87
C PRO A 156 1.94 -11.95 14.90
N LEU A 157 3.01 -11.17 15.05
CA LEU A 157 4.26 -11.38 14.32
C LEU A 157 5.19 -12.27 15.14
N SER A 158 5.45 -13.48 14.65
CA SER A 158 6.32 -14.46 15.34
C SER A 158 7.74 -13.93 15.56
N SER A 159 8.27 -13.12 14.64
CA SER A 159 9.60 -12.52 14.75
C SER A 159 9.70 -11.38 15.78
N GLU A 160 8.56 -10.87 16.28
CA GLU A 160 8.50 -9.70 17.17
C GLU A 160 7.96 -10.06 18.57
N GLY A 161 8.11 -11.33 18.96
CA GLY A 161 7.62 -11.86 20.22
C GLY A 161 6.09 -11.99 20.27
N TYR A 162 5.47 -12.34 19.14
CA TYR A 162 4.00 -12.50 18.99
C TYR A 162 3.19 -11.22 19.22
N ARG A 163 3.85 -10.05 19.21
CA ARG A 163 3.15 -8.76 19.23
C ARG A 163 2.54 -8.47 17.87
N SER A 164 1.37 -7.84 17.87
CA SER A 164 0.73 -7.39 16.64
C SER A 164 1.35 -6.11 16.09
N PRO A 165 1.24 -5.83 14.78
CA PRO A 165 1.66 -4.55 14.22
C PRO A 165 1.07 -3.34 14.96
N GLN A 166 -0.20 -3.41 15.37
CA GLN A 166 -0.81 -2.35 16.15
C GLN A 166 -0.16 -2.16 17.53
N GLN A 167 0.17 -3.24 18.23
CA GLN A 167 0.85 -3.16 19.53
C GLN A 167 2.26 -2.57 19.39
N LEU A 168 3.01 -3.00 18.36
CA LEU A 168 4.34 -2.46 18.07
C LEU A 168 4.28 -0.98 17.69
N TRP A 169 3.27 -0.57 16.93
CA TRP A 169 3.07 0.82 16.54
C TRP A 169 2.81 1.71 17.76
N VAL A 170 1.88 1.32 18.64
CA VAL A 170 1.60 2.05 19.88
C VAL A 170 2.85 2.10 20.78
N ALA A 171 3.58 0.99 20.92
CA ALA A 171 4.82 0.97 21.69
C ALA A 171 5.88 1.92 21.11
N GLY A 172 6.02 1.96 19.78
CA GLY A 172 6.92 2.89 19.09
C GLY A 172 6.57 4.36 19.33
N LEU A 173 5.28 4.69 19.37
CA LEU A 173 4.81 6.05 19.68
C LEU A 173 5.06 6.46 21.14
N LEU A 174 5.07 5.52 22.08
CA LEU A 174 5.35 5.80 23.48
C LEU A 174 6.84 5.99 23.76
N VAL A 175 7.69 5.36 22.95
CA VAL A 175 9.16 5.45 23.06
C VAL A 175 9.71 6.65 22.29
N ALA A 176 9.08 7.06 21.18
CA ALA A 176 9.49 8.23 20.41
C ALA A 176 8.93 9.53 21.04
N PRO A 177 9.77 10.50 21.43
CA PRO A 177 9.27 11.80 21.88
C PRO A 177 8.52 12.50 20.74
N LYS A 178 7.23 12.81 20.96
CA LYS A 178 6.39 13.57 20.03
C LYS A 178 7.03 14.92 19.69
N GLN A 179 7.51 15.09 18.47
CA GLN A 179 7.50 16.41 17.83
C GLN A 179 6.07 16.62 17.29
N LEU A 180 5.18 17.12 18.14
CA LEU A 180 3.90 17.67 17.70
C LEU A 180 4.21 18.87 16.80
N PRO A 181 3.58 19.01 15.62
CA PRO A 181 3.67 20.26 14.87
C PRO A 181 3.07 21.38 15.73
N GLU A 182 3.87 22.42 15.98
CA GLU A 182 3.33 23.66 16.53
C GLU A 182 2.23 24.15 15.59
N ALA A 183 1.06 24.43 16.16
CA ALA A 183 -0.05 25.01 15.44
C ALA A 183 0.41 26.34 14.82
N VAL A 184 0.34 26.43 13.49
CA VAL A 184 0.42 27.69 12.74
C VAL A 184 -1.00 28.18 12.48
#